data_AF-A0A7W4FZP2-F1
#
_entry.id   AF-A0A7W4FZP2-F1
#
_cell.length_a   1.000
_cell.length_b   1.000
_cell.length_c   1.000
_cell.angle_alpha   90.00
_cell.angle_beta   90.00
_cell.angle_gamma   90.00
#
_symmetry.space_group_name_H-M   'P 1'
#
loop_
_entity.id
_entity.type
_entity.pdbx_description
1 polymer ?
#
loop_
_entity_poly.entity_id
_entity_poly.type
_entity_poly.pdbx_seq_one_letter_code
_entity_poly.pdbx_strand_id
1 'polypeptide(L)'
;MDKNKFSQEQIDKNKLFKEHLKKRAFEKEAKLQRNKAEAPLIGKEFFDLSELKKYWSYRYEKASSPEEIKDAINEIERDYYLAGKQFLTMRAYGEYLMEMELYR
;
A
#
# COMPACT_ATOMS: atom_id res chain seq x y z
N MET A 1 -1.55 -2.95 46.15
CA MET A 1 -1.63 -2.43 44.76
C MET A 1 -0.32 -2.75 44.07
N ASP A 2 -0.16 -3.98 43.57
CA ASP A 2 1.06 -4.34 42.82
C ASP A 2 0.88 -3.98 41.35
N LYS A 3 1.57 -2.90 40.97
CA LYS A 3 1.64 -2.43 39.60
C LYS A 3 2.63 -3.31 38.84
N ASN A 4 2.11 -4.02 37.83
CA ASN A 4 2.78 -4.40 36.57
C ASN A 4 4.32 -4.52 36.64
N LYS A 5 4.83 -5.67 37.05
CA LYS A 5 6.18 -6.12 36.68
C LYS A 5 6.04 -7.18 35.60
N PHE A 6 6.16 -6.77 34.34
CA PHE A 6 6.38 -7.72 33.25
C PHE A 6 7.68 -8.48 33.52
N SER A 7 7.69 -9.79 33.30
CA SER A 7 8.92 -10.57 33.45
C SER A 7 9.96 -10.11 32.42
N GLN A 8 11.25 -10.23 32.74
CA GLN A 8 12.34 -9.86 31.82
C GLN A 8 12.18 -10.56 30.46
N GLU A 9 11.71 -11.82 30.47
CA GLU A 9 11.39 -12.59 29.28
C GLU A 9 10.27 -11.96 28.41
N GLN A 10 9.25 -11.35 29.03
CA GLN A 10 8.19 -10.63 28.31
C GLN A 10 8.71 -9.32 27.70
N ILE A 11 9.61 -8.62 28.39
CA ILE A 11 10.27 -7.40 27.89
C ILE A 11 11.13 -7.73 26.67
N ASP A 12 11.92 -8.81 26.74
CA ASP A 12 12.80 -9.23 25.65
C ASP A 12 12.01 -9.75 24.43
N LYS A 13 10.94 -10.54 24.65
CA LYS A 13 10.01 -10.94 23.57
C LYS A 13 9.37 -9.73 22.88
N ASN A 14 8.93 -8.74 23.65
CA ASN A 14 8.36 -7.50 23.10
C ASN A 14 9.39 -6.70 22.30
N LYS A 15 10.65 -6.67 22.73
CA LYS A 15 11.74 -5.99 22.01
C LYS A 15 12.01 -6.67 20.67
N LEU A 16 12.17 -7.99 20.66
CA LEU A 16 12.36 -8.78 19.43
C LEU A 16 11.18 -8.61 18.46
N PHE A 17 9.95 -8.63 18.98
CA PHE A 17 8.76 -8.40 18.17
C PHE A 17 8.76 -7.00 17.51
N LYS A 18 9.10 -5.96 18.28
CA LYS A 18 9.23 -4.59 17.75
C LYS A 18 10.32 -4.47 16.68
N GLU A 19 11.47 -5.12 16.88
CA GLU A 19 12.55 -5.16 15.88
C GLU A 19 12.12 -5.88 14.61
N HIS A 20 11.41 -7.02 14.72
CA HIS A 20 10.84 -7.71 13.56
C HIS A 20 9.83 -6.87 12.79
N LEU A 21 8.95 -6.14 13.48
CA LEU A 21 8.00 -5.23 12.84
C LEU A 21 8.71 -4.10 12.08
N LYS A 22 9.73 -3.48 12.71
CA LYS A 22 10.55 -2.44 12.07
C LYS A 22 11.27 -2.95 10.83
N LYS A 23 11.89 -4.13 10.92
CA LYS A 23 12.59 -4.75 9.79
C LYS A 23 11.63 -5.03 8.62
N ARG A 24 10.46 -5.60 8.90
CA ARG A 24 9.43 -5.84 7.87
C ARG A 24 8.91 -4.56 7.23
N ALA A 25 8.72 -3.50 8.01
CA ALA A 25 8.30 -2.20 7.49
C ALA A 25 9.37 -1.63 6.55
N PHE A 26 10.63 -1.67 6.96
CA PHE A 26 11.76 -1.25 6.14
C PHE A 26 11.88 -2.05 4.84
N GLU A 27 11.75 -3.38 4.90
CA GLU A 27 11.80 -4.26 3.73
C GLU A 27 10.65 -3.97 2.75
N LYS A 28 9.43 -3.74 3.26
CA LYS A 28 8.28 -3.36 2.44
C LYS A 28 8.50 -2.03 1.72
N GLU A 29 9.06 -1.05 2.42
CA GLU A 29 9.36 0.26 1.85
C GLU A 29 10.47 0.16 0.81
N ALA A 30 11.56 -0.53 1.12
CA ALA A 30 12.65 -0.79 0.17
C ALA A 30 12.16 -1.49 -1.10
N LYS A 31 11.23 -2.45 -0.98
CA LYS A 31 10.61 -3.10 -2.14
C LYS A 31 9.78 -2.13 -2.98
N LEU A 32 8.98 -1.27 -2.34
CA LEU A 32 8.21 -0.24 -3.05
C LEU A 32 9.13 0.71 -3.83
N GLN A 33 10.20 1.18 -3.21
CA GLN A 33 11.16 2.09 -3.85
C GLN A 33 11.86 1.43 -5.05
N ARG A 34 12.25 0.15 -4.93
CA ARG A 34 12.80 -0.61 -6.07
C ARG A 34 11.80 -0.73 -7.21
N ASN A 35 10.55 -1.10 -6.90
CA ASN A 35 9.52 -1.22 -7.92
C ASN A 35 9.22 0.12 -8.61
N LYS A 36 9.23 1.23 -7.87
CA LYS A 36 9.11 2.59 -8.44
C LYS A 36 10.28 2.91 -9.38
N ALA A 37 11.50 2.56 -9.00
CA ALA A 37 12.69 2.76 -9.83
C ALA A 37 12.70 1.86 -11.09
N GLU A 38 12.18 0.64 -10.99
CA GLU A 38 12.10 -0.31 -12.11
C GLU A 38 10.92 -0.04 -13.05
N ALA A 39 9.85 0.62 -12.58
CA ALA A 39 8.66 0.94 -13.36
C ALA A 39 8.97 1.56 -14.74
N PRO A 40 9.77 2.64 -14.85
CA PRO A 40 10.09 3.21 -16.16
C PRO A 40 10.89 2.24 -17.05
N LEU A 41 11.72 1.38 -16.46
CA LEU A 41 12.55 0.41 -17.21
C LEU A 41 11.71 -0.71 -17.85
N ILE A 42 10.53 -0.99 -17.29
CA ILE A 42 9.59 -1.98 -17.82
C ILE A 42 8.47 -1.34 -18.66
N GLY A 43 8.55 -0.04 -18.95
CA GLY A 43 7.53 0.70 -19.70
C GLY A 43 6.22 0.87 -18.94
N LYS A 44 6.24 0.79 -17.60
CA LYS A 44 5.06 1.02 -16.77
C LYS A 44 4.80 2.53 -16.64
N GLU A 45 3.57 2.94 -16.92
CA GLU A 45 3.12 4.32 -16.78
C GLU A 45 3.29 4.80 -15.33
N PHE A 46 3.64 6.08 -15.17
CA PHE A 46 3.61 6.73 -13.86
C PHE A 46 2.18 6.74 -13.32
N PHE A 47 2.07 6.60 -12.00
CA PHE A 47 0.78 6.69 -11.34
C PHE A 47 0.17 8.09 -11.54
N ASP A 48 -1.02 8.16 -12.14
CA ASP A 48 -1.81 9.37 -12.29
C ASP A 48 -3.25 9.08 -11.87
N LEU A 49 -3.66 9.70 -10.76
CA LEU A 49 -5.00 9.55 -10.22
C LEU A 49 -6.08 10.10 -11.16
N SER A 50 -5.81 11.17 -11.89
CA SER A 50 -6.76 11.77 -12.82
C SER A 50 -7.02 10.84 -14.01
N GLU A 51 -5.98 10.17 -14.49
CA GLU A 51 -6.10 9.17 -15.55
C GLU A 51 -6.79 7.90 -15.04
N LEU A 52 -6.42 7.40 -13.87
CA LEU A 52 -7.04 6.24 -13.25
C LEU A 52 -8.56 6.43 -13.08
N LYS A 53 -8.98 7.64 -12.69
CA LYS A 53 -10.40 8.00 -12.51
C LYS A 53 -11.26 7.86 -13.75
N LYS A 54 -10.67 7.83 -14.96
CA LYS A 54 -11.42 7.60 -16.20
C LYS A 54 -11.90 6.15 -16.35
N TYR A 55 -11.26 5.22 -15.65
CA TYR A 55 -11.53 3.79 -15.74
C TYR A 55 -12.10 3.22 -14.44
N TRP A 56 -11.93 3.93 -13.31
CA TRP A 56 -12.36 3.50 -11.99
C TRP A 56 -12.58 4.68 -11.01
N SER A 57 -13.74 4.80 -10.37
CA SER A 57 -14.09 5.96 -9.52
C SER A 57 -14.58 5.66 -8.09
N TYR A 58 -14.74 4.39 -7.71
CA TYR A 58 -15.61 3.99 -6.61
C TYR A 58 -15.12 4.31 -5.18
N ARG A 59 -13.85 4.08 -4.83
CA ARG A 59 -13.40 4.25 -3.42
C ARG A 59 -13.43 5.71 -2.96
N TYR A 60 -13.28 6.67 -3.86
CA TYR A 60 -13.24 8.09 -3.50
C TYR A 60 -14.59 8.66 -3.12
N GLU A 61 -15.67 8.12 -3.69
CA GLU A 61 -17.03 8.58 -3.39
C GLU A 61 -17.49 8.18 -1.98
N LYS A 62 -16.82 7.19 -1.36
CA LYS A 62 -17.18 6.67 -0.03
C LYS A 62 -16.30 7.18 1.11
N ALA A 63 -15.19 7.85 0.83
CA ALA A 63 -14.31 8.38 1.86
C ALA A 63 -14.94 9.62 2.51
N SER A 64 -14.88 9.71 3.84
CA SER A 64 -15.63 10.71 4.62
C SER A 64 -14.76 11.90 5.04
N SER A 65 -13.44 11.80 4.93
CA SER A 65 -12.48 12.85 5.28
C SER A 65 -11.34 13.01 4.26
N PRO A 66 -10.72 14.21 4.17
CA PRO A 66 -9.53 14.42 3.35
C PRO A 66 -8.36 13.48 3.68
N GLU A 67 -8.19 13.14 4.97
CA GLU A 67 -7.18 12.21 5.44
C GLU A 67 -7.42 10.80 4.91
N GLU A 68 -8.65 10.29 5.01
CA GLU A 68 -9.03 8.99 4.45
C GLU A 68 -8.86 8.95 2.93
N ILE A 69 -9.19 10.04 2.23
CA ILE A 69 -8.95 10.15 0.78
C ILE A 69 -7.46 10.04 0.49
N LYS A 70 -6.62 10.79 1.21
CA LYS A 70 -5.17 10.77 1.00
C LYS A 70 -4.58 9.39 1.27
N ASP A 71 -4.99 8.74 2.34
CA ASP A 71 -4.52 7.40 2.69
C ASP A 71 -4.95 6.36 1.65
N ALA A 72 -6.20 6.45 1.15
CA ALA A 72 -6.66 5.62 0.06
C ALA A 72 -5.82 5.83 -1.22
N ILE A 73 -5.52 7.08 -1.62
CA ILE A 73 -4.66 7.36 -2.77
C ILE A 73 -3.28 6.71 -2.60
N ASN A 74 -2.66 6.89 -1.43
CA ASN A 74 -1.34 6.34 -1.16
C ASN A 74 -1.34 4.80 -1.21
N GLU A 75 -2.38 4.16 -0.70
CA GLU A 75 -2.54 2.70 -0.75
C GLU A 75 -2.69 2.23 -2.21
N ILE A 76 -3.53 2.89 -3.00
CA ILE A 76 -3.79 2.54 -4.40
C ILE A 76 -2.53 2.72 -5.25
N GLU A 77 -1.79 3.81 -5.06
CA GLU A 77 -0.51 4.04 -5.74
C GLU A 77 0.50 2.94 -5.38
N ARG A 78 0.61 2.63 -4.09
CA ARG A 78 1.53 1.62 -3.59
C ARG A 78 1.21 0.24 -4.19
N ASP A 79 -0.06 -0.15 -4.23
CA ASP A 79 -0.50 -1.41 -4.82
C ASP A 79 -0.20 -1.46 -6.32
N TYR A 80 -0.40 -0.36 -7.04
CA TYR A 80 -0.06 -0.25 -8.47
C TYR A 80 1.41 -0.57 -8.74
N TYR A 81 2.34 0.00 -7.96
CA TYR A 81 3.77 -0.29 -8.11
C TYR A 81 4.15 -1.68 -7.59
N LEU A 82 3.51 -2.17 -6.52
CA LEU A 82 3.77 -3.51 -5.99
C LEU A 82 3.30 -4.63 -6.94
N ALA A 83 2.28 -4.37 -7.76
CA ALA A 83 1.83 -5.28 -8.81
C ALA A 83 2.87 -5.48 -9.94
N GLY A 84 3.91 -4.64 -10.00
CA GLY A 84 5.00 -4.78 -10.96
C GLY A 84 4.51 -4.81 -12.40
N LYS A 85 4.82 -5.90 -13.13
CA LYS A 85 4.46 -6.10 -14.55
C LYS A 85 3.01 -6.52 -14.79
N GLN A 86 2.24 -6.82 -13.74
CA GLN A 86 0.85 -7.26 -13.89
C GLN A 86 -0.01 -6.18 -14.55
N PHE A 87 0.25 -4.91 -14.23
CA PHE A 87 -0.41 -3.76 -14.85
C PHE A 87 0.65 -2.80 -15.33
N LEU A 88 0.66 -2.46 -16.62
CA LEU A 88 1.62 -1.48 -17.17
C LEU A 88 0.99 -0.11 -17.37
N THR A 89 -0.34 0.00 -17.42
CA THR A 89 -1.07 1.24 -17.71
C THR A 89 -2.11 1.55 -16.64
N MET A 90 -2.48 2.82 -16.50
CA MET A 90 -3.58 3.27 -15.64
C MET A 90 -4.90 2.62 -16.03
N ARG A 91 -5.13 2.42 -17.34
CA ARG A 91 -6.31 1.73 -17.85
C ARG A 91 -6.42 0.30 -17.37
N ALA A 92 -5.37 -0.51 -17.57
CA ALA A 92 -5.38 -1.92 -17.16
C ALA A 92 -5.55 -2.06 -15.65
N TYR A 93 -4.95 -1.15 -14.88
CA TYR A 93 -5.12 -1.13 -13.44
C TYR A 93 -6.52 -0.71 -13.01
N GLY A 94 -7.10 0.32 -13.64
CA GLY A 94 -8.46 0.77 -13.37
C GLY A 94 -9.52 -0.29 -13.70
N GLU A 95 -9.40 -0.97 -14.84
CA GLU A 95 -10.29 -2.09 -15.21
C GLU A 95 -10.24 -3.20 -14.15
N TYR A 96 -9.04 -3.56 -13.66
CA TYR A 96 -8.89 -4.51 -12.55
C TYR A 96 -9.53 -4.05 -11.24
N LEU A 97 -9.36 -2.78 -10.86
CA LEU A 97 -9.97 -2.25 -9.64
C LEU A 97 -11.50 -2.30 -9.70
N MET A 98 -12.07 -1.98 -10.86
CA MET A 98 -13.50 -2.09 -11.11
C MET A 98 -14.00 -3.54 -11.00
N GLU A 99 -13.30 -4.51 -11.61
CA GLU A 99 -13.64 -5.92 -11.48
C GLU A 99 -13.65 -6.37 -10.02
N MET A 100 -12.61 -6.02 -9.25
CA MET A 100 -12.50 -6.42 -7.84
C MET A 100 -13.60 -5.83 -6.94
N GLU A 101 -14.26 -4.76 -7.36
CA GLU A 101 -15.36 -4.14 -6.62
C GLU A 101 -16.73 -4.69 -7.01
N LEU A 102 -16.89 -5.21 -8.23
CA LEU A 102 -18.11 -5.93 -8.65
C LEU A 102 -18.29 -7.26 -7.89
N TYR A 103 -17.21 -7.82 -7.36
CA TYR A 103 -17.21 -9.08 -6.60
C TYR A 103 -17.08 -8.90 -5.08
N ARG A 104 -17.24 -7.67 -4.56
CA ARG A 104 -17.25 -7.36 -3.11
C ARG A 104 -18.67 -7.20 -2.57
#